data_AF-A0A8X8BPX4-F1
#
_entry.id   AF-A0A8X8BPX4-F1
#
_cell.length_a   1.000
_cell.length_b   1.000
_cell.length_c   1.000
_cell.angle_alpha   90.00
_cell.angle_beta   90.00
_cell.angle_gamma   90.00
#
_symmetry.space_group_name_H-M   'P 1'
#
loop_
_entity.id
_entity.type
_entity.pdbx_description
1 polymer ?
#
loop_
_entity_poly.entity_id
_entity_poly.type
_entity_poly.pdbx_seq_one_letter_code
_entity_poly.pdbx_strand_id
1 'polypeptide(L)'
;MTAFSWTLALLTTLLWLRTEARLEPFDLLYDNGVEAFYSSDYERVVFYMEKALSSYWELRRSRVGCTLSCEDQYPFSNTTSDLPFFDVVLRRAACLNECLDRRVGAQSVHRVSEDVIQDFNRRTPYNFLQLAYYKQAFSTGVKHYDNENYEIAIKSFEEALVEYFKADVECRALCEGPQKFEDHAYLEYQPHLHKAISDHYTQVLACKHECVRDLATRPGRLSPMENYLPLHYDYLQFAYFKAGKMDKALECALSYLLFHEGDEFLSENVDFYRRSLMEEGISDEFKPRQDVERYVRRHKKEVELLRLGSEIMELDFTESNYWSSSGGREDINRYARLPYSVPMLRHIIAGHRNG
;
A
#
# COMPACT_ATOMS: atom_id res chain seq x y z
N MET A 1 19.23 -61.37 -13.64
CA MET A 1 18.21 -60.62 -12.87
C MET A 1 18.82 -59.55 -11.95
N THR A 2 19.91 -58.88 -12.36
CA THR A 2 20.62 -57.92 -11.49
C THR A 2 20.65 -56.50 -12.05
N ALA A 3 20.30 -56.27 -13.32
CA ALA A 3 20.30 -54.93 -13.93
C ALA A 3 19.05 -54.09 -13.59
N PHE A 4 17.91 -54.73 -13.28
CA PHE A 4 16.66 -54.05 -12.93
C PHE A 4 16.63 -53.47 -11.50
N SER A 5 17.56 -53.90 -10.64
CA SER A 5 17.61 -53.48 -9.24
C SER A 5 18.34 -52.14 -9.05
N TRP A 6 19.28 -51.80 -9.93
CA TRP A 6 20.06 -50.56 -9.83
C TRP A 6 19.31 -49.34 -10.37
N THR A 7 18.46 -49.53 -11.38
CA THR A 7 17.62 -48.46 -11.94
C THR A 7 16.51 -48.03 -10.98
N LEU A 8 15.91 -48.98 -10.25
CA LEU A 8 14.92 -48.67 -9.21
C LEU A 8 15.56 -47.95 -8.01
N ALA A 9 16.77 -48.35 -7.61
CA ALA A 9 17.52 -47.71 -6.53
C ALA A 9 17.91 -46.25 -6.88
N LEU A 10 18.34 -46.00 -8.12
CA LEU A 10 18.65 -44.65 -8.62
C LEU A 10 17.41 -43.74 -8.75
N LEU A 11 16.25 -44.31 -9.12
CA LEU A 11 14.98 -43.57 -9.12
C LEU A 11 14.52 -43.23 -7.71
N THR A 12 14.69 -44.13 -6.73
CA THR A 12 14.36 -43.85 -5.32
C THR A 12 15.31 -42.83 -4.67
N THR A 13 16.60 -42.80 -5.03
CA THR A 13 17.53 -41.78 -4.54
C THR A 13 17.32 -40.42 -5.20
N LEU A 14 16.94 -40.37 -6.48
CA LEU A 14 16.52 -39.13 -7.15
C LEU A 14 15.16 -38.59 -6.64
N LEU A 15 14.27 -39.46 -6.14
CA LEU A 15 13.03 -39.07 -5.44
C LEU A 15 13.27 -38.58 -4.00
N TRP A 16 14.39 -38.95 -3.38
CA TRP A 16 14.81 -38.50 -2.03
C TRP A 16 15.73 -37.26 -2.04
N LEU A 17 16.28 -36.87 -3.19
CA LEU A 17 16.84 -35.54 -3.41
C LEU A 17 15.75 -34.57 -3.90
N ARG A 18 14.60 -34.54 -3.22
CA ARG A 18 13.88 -33.27 -3.12
C ARG A 18 14.74 -32.43 -2.20
N THR A 19 15.55 -31.53 -2.75
CA THR A 19 16.02 -30.37 -1.98
C THR A 19 14.78 -29.79 -1.31
N GLU A 20 14.65 -29.93 0.00
CA GLU A 20 13.61 -29.23 0.76
C GLU A 20 13.75 -27.77 0.37
N ALA A 21 12.74 -27.24 -0.34
CA ALA A 21 12.75 -25.86 -0.78
C ALA A 21 12.74 -25.00 0.48
N ARG A 22 13.90 -24.51 0.89
CA ARG A 22 14.06 -23.65 2.05
C ARG A 22 13.37 -22.32 1.76
N LEU A 23 12.72 -21.77 2.76
CA LEU A 23 12.05 -20.49 2.64
C LEU A 23 13.10 -19.41 2.36
N GLU A 24 12.93 -18.70 1.25
CA GLU A 24 13.81 -17.59 0.88
C GLU A 24 13.59 -16.40 1.83
N PRO A 25 14.62 -15.70 2.31
CA PRO A 25 14.45 -14.60 3.27
C PRO A 25 13.62 -13.45 2.68
N PHE A 26 12.61 -13.02 3.43
CA PHE A 26 11.71 -11.98 2.96
C PHE A 26 12.36 -10.60 2.87
N ASP A 27 13.40 -10.34 3.67
CA ASP A 27 14.21 -9.12 3.63
C ASP A 27 15.05 -9.06 2.35
N LEU A 28 15.70 -10.16 1.96
CA LEU A 28 16.40 -10.27 0.67
C LEU A 28 15.45 -10.03 -0.51
N LEU A 29 14.27 -10.66 -0.49
CA LEU A 29 13.25 -10.48 -1.52
C LEU A 29 12.74 -9.04 -1.55
N TYR A 30 12.54 -8.44 -0.39
CA TYR A 30 12.16 -7.04 -0.26
C TYR A 30 13.22 -6.12 -0.85
N ASP A 31 14.48 -6.28 -0.48
CA ASP A 31 15.61 -5.49 -0.99
C ASP A 31 15.74 -5.59 -2.51
N ASN A 32 15.60 -6.79 -3.09
CA ASN A 32 15.58 -6.98 -4.54
C ASN A 32 14.40 -6.26 -5.20
N GLY A 33 13.22 -6.27 -4.57
CA GLY A 33 12.05 -5.53 -5.05
C GLY A 33 12.25 -4.01 -4.96
N VAL A 34 12.93 -3.53 -3.91
CA VAL A 34 13.29 -2.12 -3.74
C VAL A 34 14.30 -1.70 -4.82
N GLU A 35 15.30 -2.52 -5.11
CA GLU A 35 16.29 -2.27 -6.18
C GLU A 35 15.63 -2.23 -7.57
N ALA A 36 14.76 -3.20 -7.85
CA ALA A 36 13.97 -3.24 -9.08
C ALA A 36 13.12 -1.97 -9.24
N PHE A 37 12.56 -1.48 -8.13
CA PHE A 37 11.75 -0.26 -8.12
C PHE A 37 12.57 0.97 -8.53
N TYR A 38 13.75 1.16 -7.95
CA TYR A 38 14.62 2.29 -8.32
C TYR A 38 15.17 2.17 -9.74
N SER A 39 15.23 0.95 -10.28
CA SER A 39 15.60 0.68 -11.67
C SER A 39 14.43 0.85 -12.66
N SER A 40 13.23 1.21 -12.17
CA SER A 40 11.99 1.30 -12.96
C SER A 40 11.57 -0.03 -13.62
N ASP A 41 12.04 -1.16 -13.11
CA ASP A 41 11.68 -2.51 -13.56
C ASP A 41 10.47 -3.00 -12.76
N TYR A 42 9.30 -2.43 -13.08
CA TYR A 42 8.06 -2.66 -12.32
C TYR A 42 7.58 -4.12 -12.36
N GLU A 43 7.88 -4.86 -13.43
CA GLU A 43 7.58 -6.30 -13.52
C GLU A 43 8.34 -7.08 -12.45
N ARG A 44 9.63 -6.77 -12.26
CA ARG A 44 10.41 -7.37 -11.16
C ARG A 44 9.98 -6.88 -9.79
N VAL A 45 9.55 -5.63 -9.64
CA VAL A 45 8.97 -5.14 -8.37
C VAL A 45 7.80 -6.01 -7.97
N VAL A 46 6.85 -6.24 -8.89
CA VAL A 46 5.69 -7.11 -8.65
C VAL A 46 6.14 -8.48 -8.17
N PHE A 47 7.02 -9.13 -8.95
CA PHE A 47 7.51 -10.45 -8.63
C PHE A 47 8.18 -10.55 -7.24
N TYR A 48 9.10 -9.64 -6.95
CA TYR A 48 9.88 -9.68 -5.71
C TYR A 48 9.04 -9.30 -4.49
N MET A 49 8.18 -8.30 -4.60
CA MET A 49 7.35 -7.86 -3.48
C MET A 49 6.25 -8.88 -3.13
N GLU A 50 5.63 -9.53 -4.13
CA GLU A 50 4.68 -10.64 -3.88
C GLU A 50 5.37 -11.82 -3.20
N LYS A 51 6.57 -12.17 -3.65
CA LYS A 51 7.39 -13.21 -3.01
C LYS A 51 7.80 -12.84 -1.59
N ALA A 52 8.23 -11.60 -1.37
CA ALA A 52 8.64 -11.12 -0.05
C ALA A 52 7.48 -11.23 0.96
N LEU A 53 6.28 -10.81 0.56
CA LEU A 53 5.07 -10.95 1.35
C LEU A 53 4.73 -12.42 1.63
N SER A 54 4.74 -13.27 0.60
CA SER A 54 4.50 -14.71 0.75
C SER A 54 5.47 -15.34 1.75
N SER A 55 6.75 -15.02 1.64
CA SER A 55 7.78 -15.50 2.56
C SER A 55 7.57 -15.01 3.99
N TYR A 56 7.28 -13.72 4.18
CA TYR A 56 7.01 -13.14 5.51
C TYR A 56 5.84 -13.86 6.21
N TRP A 57 4.75 -14.11 5.49
CA TRP A 57 3.59 -14.82 6.01
C TRP A 57 3.90 -16.27 6.36
N GLU A 58 4.65 -16.98 5.51
CA GLU A 58 4.99 -18.38 5.74
C GLU A 58 5.95 -18.55 6.92
N LEU A 59 6.91 -17.64 7.09
CA LEU A 59 7.78 -17.61 8.26
C LEU A 59 6.98 -17.39 9.55
N ARG A 60 6.06 -16.42 9.56
CA ARG A 60 5.20 -16.12 10.71
C ARG A 60 4.30 -17.30 11.06
N ARG A 61 3.67 -17.92 10.05
CA ARG A 61 2.82 -19.11 10.22
C ARG A 61 3.61 -20.27 10.79
N SER A 62 4.81 -20.53 10.26
CA SER A 62 5.69 -21.61 10.72
C SER A 62 6.12 -21.40 12.17
N ARG A 63 6.47 -20.16 12.57
CA ARG A 63 6.77 -19.82 13.98
C ARG A 63 5.60 -20.13 14.89
N VAL A 64 4.40 -19.65 14.57
CA VAL A 64 3.20 -19.91 15.40
C VAL A 64 2.90 -21.41 15.48
N GLY A 65 2.90 -22.11 14.34
CA GLY A 65 2.60 -23.54 14.29
C GLY A 65 3.60 -24.39 15.08
N CYS A 66 4.90 -24.08 14.98
CA CYS A 66 5.93 -24.75 15.78
C CYS A 66 5.78 -24.45 17.27
N THR A 67 5.51 -23.20 17.65
CA THR A 67 5.30 -22.83 19.06
C THR A 67 4.14 -23.63 19.67
N LEU A 68 2.98 -23.64 19.02
CA LEU A 68 1.81 -24.37 19.51
C LEU A 68 2.08 -25.87 19.61
N SER A 69 2.67 -26.46 18.57
CA SER A 69 2.98 -27.89 18.56
C SER A 69 3.98 -28.30 19.64
N CYS A 70 4.99 -27.48 19.91
CA CYS A 70 5.99 -27.75 20.96
C CYS A 70 5.41 -27.51 22.36
N GLU A 71 4.48 -26.56 22.49
CA GLU A 71 3.73 -26.34 23.72
C GLU A 71 2.85 -27.55 24.08
N ASP A 72 2.11 -28.08 23.11
CA ASP A 72 1.28 -29.28 23.27
C ASP A 72 2.12 -30.53 23.60
N GLN A 73 3.30 -30.66 22.98
CA GLN A 73 4.19 -31.81 23.19
C GLN A 73 4.83 -31.80 24.59
N TYR A 74 5.11 -30.62 25.13
CA TYR A 74 5.77 -30.45 26.42
C TYR A 74 4.94 -29.53 27.33
N PRO A 75 3.79 -29.99 27.87
CA PRO A 75 2.96 -29.18 28.76
C PRO A 75 3.65 -28.93 30.10
N PHE A 76 3.43 -27.75 30.68
CA PHE A 76 3.88 -27.48 32.05
C PHE A 76 3.07 -28.32 33.06
N SER A 77 3.76 -28.90 34.04
CA SER A 77 3.13 -29.59 35.18
C SER A 77 2.83 -28.61 36.31
N ASN A 78 1.78 -28.86 37.09
CA ASN A 78 1.40 -28.06 38.28
C ASN A 78 2.36 -28.22 39.48
N THR A 79 3.63 -28.52 39.24
CA THR A 79 4.64 -28.70 40.29
C THR A 79 5.17 -27.35 40.76
N THR A 80 5.28 -27.17 42.08
CA THR A 80 5.81 -25.96 42.74
C THR A 80 7.34 -25.85 42.74
N SER A 81 8.04 -26.74 42.00
CA SER A 81 9.50 -26.80 41.94
C SER A 81 10.01 -26.22 40.62
N ASP A 82 11.07 -25.41 40.69
CA ASP A 82 11.65 -24.72 39.53
C ASP A 82 12.39 -25.66 38.57
N LEU A 83 12.94 -26.78 39.06
CA LEU A 83 13.75 -27.68 38.22
C LEU A 83 12.95 -28.39 37.11
N PRO A 84 11.76 -28.98 37.39
CA PRO A 84 10.87 -29.49 36.33
C PRO A 84 10.39 -28.42 35.33
N PHE A 85 10.20 -27.18 35.80
CA PHE A 85 9.85 -26.07 34.91
C PHE A 85 10.96 -25.82 33.88
N PHE A 86 12.22 -25.72 34.32
CA PHE A 86 13.34 -25.49 33.42
C PHE A 86 13.61 -26.67 32.46
N ASP A 87 13.37 -27.93 32.87
CA ASP A 87 13.43 -29.09 31.94
C ASP A 87 12.44 -28.93 30.77
N VAL A 88 11.19 -28.54 31.05
CA VAL A 88 10.18 -28.27 30.02
C VAL A 88 10.59 -27.11 29.12
N VAL A 89 11.11 -26.02 29.69
CA VAL A 89 11.62 -24.87 28.92
C VAL A 89 12.72 -25.29 27.94
N LEU A 90 13.71 -26.07 28.40
CA LEU A 90 14.81 -26.54 27.55
C LEU A 90 14.33 -27.47 26.44
N ARG A 91 13.38 -28.37 26.74
CA ARG A 91 12.77 -29.26 25.73
C ARG A 91 11.97 -28.50 24.68
N ARG A 92 11.18 -27.50 25.09
CA ARG A 92 10.45 -26.61 24.16
C ARG A 92 11.42 -25.84 23.27
N ALA A 93 12.53 -25.34 23.80
CA ALA A 93 13.55 -24.63 23.01
C ALA A 93 14.20 -25.55 21.96
N ALA A 94 14.58 -26.78 22.33
CA ALA A 94 15.11 -27.77 21.40
C ALA A 94 14.09 -28.13 20.30
N CYS A 95 12.85 -28.38 20.69
CA CYS A 95 11.73 -28.67 19.78
C CYS A 95 11.50 -27.53 18.77
N LEU A 96 11.47 -26.28 19.26
CA LEU A 96 11.22 -25.12 18.41
C LEU A 96 12.35 -24.95 17.37
N ASN A 97 13.61 -25.14 17.79
CA ASN A 97 14.75 -25.08 16.89
C ASN A 97 14.67 -26.14 15.79
N GLU A 98 14.38 -27.39 16.14
CA GLU A 98 14.25 -28.49 15.18
C GLU A 98 13.05 -28.31 14.25
N CYS A 99 11.92 -27.84 14.77
CA CYS A 99 10.71 -27.59 13.99
C CYS A 99 10.91 -26.46 12.98
N LEU A 100 11.51 -25.35 13.40
CA LEU A 100 11.78 -24.21 12.51
C LEU A 100 12.83 -24.55 11.47
N ASP A 101 13.92 -25.22 11.84
CA ASP A 101 14.97 -25.61 10.89
C ASP A 101 14.43 -26.49 9.76
N ARG A 102 13.54 -27.44 10.09
CA ARG A 102 12.85 -28.27 9.08
C ARG A 102 11.88 -27.49 8.19
N ARG A 103 11.11 -26.55 8.75
CA ARG A 103 10.04 -25.85 7.99
C ARG A 103 10.55 -24.71 7.13
N VAL A 104 11.46 -23.91 7.67
CA VAL A 104 11.90 -22.65 7.04
C VAL A 104 13.41 -22.57 6.81
N GLY A 105 14.16 -23.57 7.28
CA GLY A 105 15.63 -23.57 7.25
C GLY A 105 16.25 -22.88 8.46
N ALA A 106 17.58 -22.72 8.41
CA ALA A 106 18.36 -22.14 9.49
C ALA A 106 17.83 -20.76 9.91
N GLN A 107 17.44 -20.63 11.18
CA GLN A 107 16.83 -19.40 11.70
C GLN A 107 17.73 -18.17 11.57
N SER A 108 19.06 -18.35 11.54
CA SER A 108 20.02 -17.26 11.35
C SER A 108 19.86 -16.54 10.01
N VAL A 109 19.36 -17.25 8.99
CA VAL A 109 19.11 -16.72 7.64
C VAL A 109 17.84 -15.86 7.59
N HIS A 110 16.96 -15.99 8.58
CA HIS A 110 15.71 -15.24 8.72
C HIS A 110 15.80 -14.17 9.83
N ARG A 111 17.02 -13.77 10.19
CA ARG A 111 17.27 -12.69 11.15
C ARG A 111 17.23 -11.36 10.41
N VAL A 112 16.19 -10.59 10.68
CA VAL A 112 15.88 -9.35 9.96
C VAL A 112 16.02 -8.16 10.91
N SER A 113 16.34 -6.98 10.36
CA SER A 113 16.41 -5.73 11.12
C SER A 113 15.03 -5.29 11.62
N GLU A 114 15.01 -4.53 12.72
CA GLU A 114 13.76 -3.97 13.26
C GLU A 114 13.09 -3.03 12.25
N ASP A 115 13.88 -2.31 11.44
CA ASP A 115 13.37 -1.41 10.40
C ASP A 115 12.62 -2.16 9.30
N VAL A 116 13.15 -3.29 8.83
CA VAL A 116 12.46 -4.10 7.81
C VAL A 116 11.23 -4.79 8.41
N ILE A 117 11.30 -5.28 9.65
CA ILE A 117 10.12 -5.79 10.36
C ILE A 117 9.06 -4.68 10.47
N GLN A 118 9.48 -3.47 10.80
CA GLN A 118 8.62 -2.30 10.87
C GLN A 118 8.04 -1.96 9.50
N ASP A 119 8.78 -2.07 8.40
CA ASP A 119 8.27 -1.90 7.04
C ASP A 119 7.19 -2.92 6.70
N PHE A 120 7.38 -4.20 7.03
CA PHE A 120 6.34 -5.22 6.81
C PHE A 120 5.11 -4.99 7.70
N ASN A 121 5.31 -4.56 8.95
CA ASN A 121 4.22 -4.19 9.86
C ASN A 121 3.48 -2.90 9.41
N ARG A 122 4.21 -1.96 8.80
CA ARG A 122 3.70 -0.75 8.15
C ARG A 122 3.23 -0.98 6.72
N ARG A 123 3.43 -2.21 6.21
CA ARG A 123 2.95 -2.70 4.91
C ARG A 123 3.60 -1.99 3.73
N THR A 124 4.82 -1.49 3.91
CA THR A 124 5.63 -0.85 2.88
C THR A 124 5.74 -1.69 1.60
N PRO A 125 5.90 -3.03 1.61
CA PRO A 125 5.93 -3.83 0.38
C PRO A 125 4.66 -3.72 -0.48
N TYR A 126 3.49 -3.53 0.13
CA TYR A 126 2.24 -3.33 -0.60
C TYR A 126 2.23 -1.98 -1.31
N ASN A 127 2.82 -0.94 -0.71
CA ASN A 127 2.97 0.35 -1.39
C ASN A 127 3.78 0.17 -2.67
N PHE A 128 4.89 -0.59 -2.64
CA PHE A 128 5.67 -0.90 -3.83
C PHE A 128 4.89 -1.67 -4.89
N LEU A 129 4.07 -2.67 -4.50
CA LEU A 129 3.20 -3.40 -5.43
C LEU A 129 2.16 -2.51 -6.09
N GLN A 130 1.44 -1.77 -5.25
CA GLN A 130 0.47 -0.78 -5.68
C GLN A 130 1.15 0.15 -6.69
N LEU A 131 2.27 0.77 -6.33
CA LEU A 131 3.04 1.67 -7.20
C LEU A 131 3.48 1.03 -8.51
N ALA A 132 3.91 -0.23 -8.49
CA ALA A 132 4.30 -0.94 -9.69
C ALA A 132 3.10 -1.14 -10.64
N TYR A 133 1.93 -1.50 -10.13
CA TYR A 133 0.74 -1.74 -10.93
C TYR A 133 0.15 -0.44 -11.53
N TYR A 134 -0.17 0.58 -10.72
CA TYR A 134 -0.90 1.75 -11.25
C TYR A 134 0.02 2.85 -11.82
N LYS A 135 1.26 3.07 -11.30
CA LYS A 135 2.16 4.09 -11.90
C LYS A 135 2.76 3.64 -13.22
N GLN A 136 2.93 2.34 -13.46
CA GLN A 136 3.33 1.84 -14.78
C GLN A 136 2.29 2.21 -15.83
N ALA A 137 1.02 1.95 -15.56
CA ALA A 137 -0.09 2.31 -16.43
C ALA A 137 -0.18 3.84 -16.63
N PHE A 138 -0.10 4.62 -15.55
CA PHE A 138 -0.13 6.08 -15.64
C PHE A 138 1.05 6.66 -16.44
N SER A 139 2.28 6.22 -16.17
CA SER A 139 3.49 6.67 -16.89
C SER A 139 3.44 6.30 -18.37
N THR A 140 2.92 5.10 -18.67
CA THR A 140 2.68 4.66 -20.06
C THR A 140 1.63 5.54 -20.73
N GLY A 141 0.55 5.88 -20.03
CA GLY A 141 -0.46 6.83 -20.49
C GLY A 141 0.12 8.20 -20.84
N VAL A 142 0.94 8.79 -19.96
CA VAL A 142 1.59 10.08 -20.21
C VAL A 142 2.51 10.02 -21.44
N LYS A 143 3.34 8.97 -21.56
CA LYS A 143 4.21 8.80 -22.73
C LYS A 143 3.41 8.71 -24.04
N HIS A 144 2.29 7.99 -24.06
CA HIS A 144 1.47 7.91 -25.26
C HIS A 144 0.72 9.21 -25.54
N TYR A 145 0.28 9.93 -24.50
CA TYR A 145 -0.33 11.24 -24.62
C TYR A 145 0.62 12.26 -25.25
N ASP A 146 1.87 12.33 -24.77
CA ASP A 146 2.90 13.24 -25.29
C ASP A 146 3.28 12.93 -26.75
N ASN A 147 3.11 11.68 -27.17
CA ASN A 147 3.31 11.22 -28.55
C ASN A 147 2.02 11.29 -29.40
N GLU A 148 0.98 11.98 -28.94
CA GLU A 148 -0.32 12.13 -29.61
C GLU A 148 -1.06 10.81 -29.92
N ASN A 149 -0.66 9.71 -29.26
CA ASN A 149 -1.30 8.40 -29.37
C ASN A 149 -2.45 8.29 -28.39
N TYR A 150 -3.48 9.12 -28.57
CA TYR A 150 -4.56 9.32 -27.59
C TYR A 150 -5.34 8.06 -27.26
N GLU A 151 -5.57 7.15 -28.20
CA GLU A 151 -6.31 5.89 -27.92
C GLU A 151 -5.57 4.95 -26.96
N ILE A 152 -4.23 4.85 -27.09
CA ILE A 152 -3.42 4.04 -26.18
C ILE A 152 -3.29 4.76 -24.82
N ALA A 153 -3.17 6.08 -24.85
CA ALA A 153 -3.14 6.90 -23.64
C ALA A 153 -4.43 6.70 -22.82
N ILE A 154 -5.60 6.80 -23.47
CA ILE A 154 -6.91 6.54 -22.85
C ILE A 154 -6.91 5.17 -22.19
N LYS A 155 -6.56 4.11 -22.93
CA LYS A 155 -6.56 2.74 -22.37
C LYS A 155 -5.69 2.65 -21.12
N SER A 156 -4.50 3.25 -21.16
CA SER A 156 -3.53 3.19 -20.06
C SER A 156 -3.98 3.99 -18.84
N PHE A 157 -4.59 5.16 -19.04
CA PHE A 157 -5.13 5.97 -17.93
C PHE A 157 -6.37 5.35 -17.29
N GLU A 158 -7.25 4.73 -18.08
CA GLU A 158 -8.40 3.99 -17.54
C GLU A 158 -7.94 2.78 -16.72
N GLU A 159 -6.94 2.04 -17.21
CA GLU A 159 -6.32 0.93 -16.47
C GLU A 159 -5.66 1.43 -15.16
N ALA A 160 -4.96 2.57 -15.22
CA ALA A 160 -4.37 3.20 -14.04
C ALA A 160 -5.42 3.59 -12.99
N LEU A 161 -6.59 4.09 -13.41
CA LEU A 161 -7.69 4.42 -12.50
C LEU A 161 -8.29 3.18 -11.84
N VAL A 162 -8.49 2.10 -12.59
CA VAL A 162 -8.97 0.82 -12.04
C VAL A 162 -8.02 0.31 -10.96
N GLU A 163 -6.71 0.28 -11.25
CA GLU A 163 -5.72 -0.16 -10.26
C GLU A 163 -5.58 0.82 -9.10
N TYR A 164 -5.70 2.14 -9.33
CA TYR A 164 -5.71 3.13 -8.26
C TYR A 164 -6.81 2.86 -7.24
N PHE A 165 -8.06 2.67 -7.69
CA PHE A 165 -9.18 2.46 -6.77
C PHE A 165 -9.14 1.11 -6.06
N LYS A 166 -8.68 0.06 -6.76
CA LYS A 166 -8.41 -1.23 -6.11
C LYS A 166 -7.40 -1.05 -4.98
N ALA A 167 -6.33 -0.31 -5.24
CA ALA A 167 -5.26 -0.13 -4.31
C ALA A 167 -5.60 0.90 -3.20
N ASP A 168 -6.55 1.83 -3.41
CA ASP A 168 -7.21 2.62 -2.35
C ASP A 168 -7.99 1.73 -1.40
N VAL A 169 -8.80 0.81 -1.94
CA VAL A 169 -9.56 -0.15 -1.12
C VAL A 169 -8.61 -1.03 -0.31
N GLU A 170 -7.53 -1.53 -0.92
CA GLU A 170 -6.50 -2.30 -0.24
C GLU A 170 -5.84 -1.48 0.87
N CYS A 171 -5.25 -0.31 0.58
CA CYS A 171 -4.66 0.59 1.57
C CYS A 171 -5.57 0.82 2.77
N ARG A 172 -6.85 1.07 2.52
CA ARG A 172 -7.83 1.34 3.58
C ARG A 172 -8.20 0.12 4.40
N ALA A 173 -8.35 -1.05 3.77
CA ALA A 173 -8.53 -2.32 4.49
C ALA A 173 -7.32 -2.60 5.39
N LEU A 174 -6.13 -2.16 4.95
CA LEU A 174 -4.93 -2.33 5.73
C LEU A 174 -4.85 -1.45 7.00
N CYS A 175 -5.70 -0.42 7.12
CA CYS A 175 -5.72 0.45 8.31
C CYS A 175 -6.43 -0.17 9.53
N GLU A 176 -7.21 -1.24 9.38
CA GLU A 176 -7.99 -1.88 10.46
C GLU A 176 -7.15 -2.79 11.37
N GLY A 177 -5.85 -2.50 11.50
CA GLY A 177 -4.92 -3.23 12.36
C GLY A 177 -5.11 -2.92 13.85
N PRO A 178 -4.32 -3.58 14.73
CA PRO A 178 -4.36 -3.31 16.17
C PRO A 178 -4.02 -1.84 16.48
N GLN A 179 -4.58 -1.33 17.58
CA GLN A 179 -4.29 0.02 18.07
C GLN A 179 -2.79 0.21 18.26
N LYS A 180 -2.26 1.34 17.78
CA LYS A 180 -0.84 1.69 17.94
C LYS A 180 -0.76 2.77 19.02
N PHE A 181 0.01 2.50 20.06
CA PHE A 181 0.34 3.49 21.07
C PHE A 181 1.70 4.10 20.68
N GLU A 182 1.75 5.41 20.46
CA GLU A 182 3.02 6.12 20.35
C GLU A 182 3.58 6.36 21.77
N ASP A 183 4.90 6.18 21.91
CA ASP A 183 5.78 6.44 23.06
C ASP A 183 5.19 6.35 24.47
N HIS A 184 5.58 5.32 25.25
CA HIS A 184 5.47 5.16 26.73
C HIS A 184 4.15 5.54 27.45
N ALA A 185 3.13 6.03 26.75
CA ALA A 185 1.87 6.55 27.28
C ALA A 185 0.94 5.41 27.68
N TYR A 186 1.17 4.19 27.19
CA TYR A 186 0.37 3.01 27.54
C TYR A 186 0.34 2.74 29.06
N LEU A 187 1.41 3.10 29.79
CA LEU A 187 1.46 2.91 31.24
C LEU A 187 0.63 3.94 32.03
N GLU A 188 0.38 5.13 31.46
CA GLU A 188 -0.40 6.21 32.09
C GLU A 188 -1.82 6.33 31.51
N TYR A 189 -2.08 5.65 30.39
CA TYR A 189 -3.33 5.71 29.65
C TYR A 189 -4.36 4.74 30.20
N GLN A 190 -5.34 5.24 30.96
CA GLN A 190 -6.48 4.48 31.48
C GLN A 190 -7.81 4.95 30.87
N PRO A 191 -8.11 4.61 29.61
CA PRO A 191 -9.37 5.00 28.98
C PRO A 191 -10.54 4.18 29.52
N HIS A 192 -11.71 4.81 29.66
CA HIS A 192 -12.97 4.06 29.68
C HIS A 192 -13.31 3.56 28.27
N LEU A 193 -14.22 2.58 28.18
CA LEU A 193 -14.57 1.89 26.94
C LEU A 193 -14.79 2.81 25.74
N HIS A 194 -15.63 3.84 25.89
CA HIS A 194 -15.94 4.77 24.80
C HIS A 194 -14.73 5.58 24.32
N LYS A 195 -13.81 5.93 25.22
CA LYS A 195 -12.58 6.62 24.86
C LYS A 195 -11.65 5.67 24.11
N ALA A 196 -11.47 4.45 24.60
CA ALA A 196 -10.63 3.45 23.91
C ALA A 196 -11.13 3.17 22.48
N ILE A 197 -12.45 3.00 22.32
CA ILE A 197 -13.08 2.82 21.00
C ILE A 197 -12.89 4.06 20.13
N SER A 198 -13.14 5.25 20.66
CA SER A 198 -13.04 6.51 19.92
C SER A 198 -11.61 6.78 19.46
N ASP A 199 -10.63 6.60 20.34
CA ASP A 199 -9.21 6.82 20.04
C ASP A 199 -8.74 5.84 18.96
N HIS A 200 -9.08 4.55 19.10
CA HIS A 200 -8.71 3.56 18.10
C HIS A 200 -9.41 3.80 16.75
N TYR A 201 -10.71 4.12 16.77
CA TYR A 201 -11.45 4.40 15.55
C TYR A 201 -10.90 5.65 14.84
N THR A 202 -10.57 6.71 15.58
CA THR A 202 -9.97 7.92 15.01
C THR A 202 -8.60 7.61 14.40
N GLN A 203 -7.79 6.76 15.05
CA GLN A 203 -6.52 6.29 14.50
C GLN A 203 -6.71 5.53 13.18
N VAL A 204 -7.68 4.61 13.11
CA VAL A 204 -8.00 3.85 11.89
C VAL A 204 -8.51 4.78 10.79
N LEU A 205 -9.39 5.73 11.15
CA LEU A 205 -9.95 6.71 10.22
C LEU A 205 -8.87 7.62 9.65
N ALA A 206 -7.94 8.11 10.48
CA ALA A 206 -6.83 8.94 10.05
C ALA A 206 -5.94 8.18 9.06
N CYS A 207 -5.59 6.93 9.36
CA CYS A 207 -4.85 6.07 8.42
C CYS A 207 -5.59 5.92 7.08
N LYS A 208 -6.91 5.65 7.11
CA LYS A 208 -7.72 5.49 5.89
C LYS A 208 -7.80 6.77 5.05
N HIS A 209 -7.84 7.92 5.72
CA HIS A 209 -7.88 9.23 5.09
C HIS A 209 -6.53 9.57 4.41
N GLU A 210 -5.42 9.19 5.04
CA GLU A 210 -4.05 9.37 4.53
C GLU A 210 -3.69 8.49 3.32
N CYS A 211 -4.52 7.50 2.97
CA CYS A 211 -4.29 6.69 1.76
C CYS A 211 -4.10 7.55 0.52
N VAL A 212 -4.82 8.67 0.35
CA VAL A 212 -4.64 9.58 -0.80
C VAL A 212 -3.18 10.06 -0.95
N ARG A 213 -2.51 10.35 0.17
CA ARG A 213 -1.11 10.76 0.23
C ARG A 213 -0.20 9.58 -0.04
N ASP A 214 -0.45 8.45 0.61
CA ASP A 214 0.39 7.27 0.49
C ASP A 214 0.37 6.73 -0.96
N LEU A 215 -0.80 6.77 -1.62
CA LEU A 215 -0.96 6.42 -3.04
C LEU A 215 -0.33 7.45 -3.98
N ALA A 216 -0.20 8.71 -3.56
CA ALA A 216 0.45 9.75 -4.33
C ALA A 216 1.98 9.75 -4.15
N THR A 217 2.49 9.20 -3.05
CA THR A 217 3.89 9.25 -2.64
C THR A 217 4.71 8.13 -3.26
N ARG A 218 5.90 8.47 -3.77
CA ARG A 218 6.84 7.47 -4.30
C ARG A 218 7.68 6.89 -3.16
N PRO A 219 8.06 5.62 -3.17
CA PRO A 219 9.02 5.07 -2.23
C PRO A 219 10.33 5.85 -2.31
N GLY A 220 10.90 6.13 -1.14
CA GLY A 220 12.11 6.96 -1.03
C GLY A 220 11.88 8.46 -1.22
N ARG A 221 10.64 8.92 -1.42
CA ARG A 221 10.28 10.35 -1.42
C ARG A 221 9.40 10.63 -0.21
N LEU A 222 9.67 11.75 0.46
CA LEU A 222 8.85 12.22 1.58
C LEU A 222 7.59 12.96 1.09
N SER A 223 7.64 13.53 -0.11
CA SER A 223 6.56 14.36 -0.65
C SER A 223 5.68 13.57 -1.63
N PRO A 224 4.34 13.66 -1.50
CA PRO A 224 3.42 13.10 -2.48
C PRO A 224 3.52 13.81 -3.83
N MET A 225 3.13 13.13 -4.91
CA MET A 225 2.82 13.81 -6.16
C MET A 225 1.53 14.61 -5.99
N GLU A 226 1.60 15.93 -6.22
CA GLU A 226 0.42 16.79 -6.19
C GLU A 226 -0.60 16.35 -7.24
N ASN A 227 -1.89 16.46 -6.90
CA ASN A 227 -3.02 16.15 -7.77
C ASN A 227 -3.04 14.75 -8.37
N TYR A 228 -2.36 13.78 -7.75
CA TYR A 228 -2.13 12.51 -8.42
C TYR A 228 -3.42 11.84 -8.96
N LEU A 229 -4.46 11.73 -8.14
CA LEU A 229 -5.76 11.21 -8.59
C LEU A 229 -6.49 12.17 -9.57
N PRO A 230 -6.75 13.46 -9.23
CA PRO A 230 -7.39 14.41 -10.14
C PRO A 230 -6.74 14.43 -11.54
N LEU A 231 -5.42 14.36 -11.59
CA LEU A 231 -4.64 14.45 -12.81
C LEU A 231 -4.96 13.37 -13.85
N HIS A 232 -5.43 12.20 -13.44
CA HIS A 232 -5.88 11.17 -14.39
C HIS A 232 -7.06 11.69 -15.21
N TYR A 233 -8.02 12.34 -14.56
CA TYR A 233 -9.19 12.93 -15.22
C TYR A 233 -8.81 14.11 -16.09
N ASP A 234 -7.82 14.90 -15.68
CA ASP A 234 -7.30 15.99 -16.51
C ASP A 234 -6.60 15.48 -17.78
N TYR A 235 -5.81 14.42 -17.72
CA TYR A 235 -5.28 13.78 -18.94
C TYR A 235 -6.39 13.14 -19.79
N LEU A 236 -7.32 12.42 -19.15
CA LEU A 236 -8.40 11.71 -19.84
C LEU A 236 -9.34 12.66 -20.57
N GLN A 237 -9.73 13.81 -20.00
CA GLN A 237 -10.63 14.73 -20.68
C GLN A 237 -10.05 15.23 -22.02
N PHE A 238 -8.76 15.57 -22.04
CA PHE A 238 -8.08 15.99 -23.27
C PHE A 238 -7.86 14.83 -24.23
N ALA A 239 -7.45 13.66 -23.74
CA ALA A 239 -7.25 12.49 -24.59
C ALA A 239 -8.56 12.05 -25.27
N TYR A 240 -9.67 12.03 -24.52
CA TYR A 240 -10.99 11.75 -25.06
C TYR A 240 -11.46 12.80 -26.06
N PHE A 241 -11.24 14.08 -25.76
CA PHE A 241 -11.55 15.16 -26.69
C PHE A 241 -10.79 14.99 -28.02
N LYS A 242 -9.49 14.73 -27.96
CA LYS A 242 -8.65 14.50 -29.14
C LYS A 242 -9.02 13.23 -29.92
N ALA A 243 -9.61 12.25 -29.25
CA ALA A 243 -10.17 11.04 -29.85
C ALA A 243 -11.62 11.20 -30.36
N GLY A 244 -12.21 12.40 -30.26
CA GLY A 244 -13.58 12.68 -30.70
C GLY A 244 -14.69 12.13 -29.78
N LYS A 245 -14.34 11.72 -28.56
CA LYS A 245 -15.26 11.17 -27.55
C LYS A 245 -15.68 12.26 -26.56
N MET A 246 -16.48 13.22 -27.03
CA MET A 246 -16.80 14.45 -26.27
C MET A 246 -17.65 14.17 -25.02
N ASP A 247 -18.52 13.17 -25.08
CA ASP A 247 -19.32 12.67 -23.95
C ASP A 247 -18.42 12.27 -22.77
N LYS A 248 -17.38 11.46 -23.04
CA LYS A 248 -16.41 11.02 -22.03
C LYS A 248 -15.49 12.13 -21.58
N ALA A 249 -15.13 13.05 -22.48
CA ALA A 249 -14.34 14.22 -22.13
C ALA A 249 -15.07 15.09 -21.10
N LEU A 250 -16.37 15.35 -21.32
CA LEU A 250 -17.23 16.07 -20.39
C LEU A 250 -17.34 15.35 -19.05
N GLU A 251 -17.58 14.04 -19.05
CA GLU A 251 -17.64 13.24 -17.81
C GLU A 251 -16.35 13.35 -16.98
N CYS A 252 -15.18 13.31 -17.62
CA CYS A 252 -13.88 13.46 -16.96
C CYS A 252 -13.66 14.88 -16.43
N ALA A 253 -14.03 15.91 -17.19
CA ALA A 253 -13.91 17.31 -16.76
C ALA A 253 -14.81 17.60 -15.55
N LEU A 254 -16.06 17.12 -15.56
CA LEU A 254 -16.95 17.20 -14.40
C LEU A 254 -16.40 16.46 -13.17
N SER A 255 -15.72 15.32 -13.39
CA SER A 255 -15.09 14.55 -12.32
C SER A 255 -13.90 15.28 -11.68
N TYR A 256 -13.07 15.95 -12.48
CA TYR A 256 -11.97 16.75 -11.96
C TYR A 256 -12.46 17.94 -11.11
N LEU A 257 -13.53 18.61 -11.54
CA LEU A 257 -14.12 19.74 -10.81
C LEU A 257 -14.61 19.37 -9.39
N LEU A 258 -14.87 18.09 -9.11
CA LEU A 258 -15.20 17.64 -7.76
C LEU A 258 -14.02 17.77 -6.77
N PHE A 259 -12.78 17.79 -7.26
CA PHE A 259 -11.57 17.99 -6.45
C PHE A 259 -11.13 19.45 -6.39
N HIS A 260 -11.48 20.25 -7.40
CA HIS A 260 -11.05 21.63 -7.58
C HIS A 260 -12.27 22.54 -7.79
N GLU A 261 -13.03 22.77 -6.73
CA GLU A 261 -14.18 23.68 -6.78
C GLU A 261 -13.72 25.09 -7.17
N GLY A 262 -14.29 25.64 -8.25
CA GLY A 262 -13.97 26.99 -8.72
C GLY A 262 -12.79 27.12 -9.70
N ASP A 263 -12.31 26.01 -10.30
CA ASP A 263 -11.32 26.07 -11.38
C ASP A 263 -11.91 26.71 -12.66
N GLU A 264 -11.52 27.96 -12.94
CA GLU A 264 -12.04 28.74 -14.07
C GLU A 264 -11.65 28.13 -15.43
N PHE A 265 -10.39 27.67 -15.59
CA PHE A 265 -9.90 27.11 -16.85
C PHE A 265 -10.64 25.82 -17.23
N LEU A 266 -10.89 24.95 -16.25
CA LEU A 266 -11.62 23.73 -16.53
C LEU A 266 -13.12 23.97 -16.76
N SER A 267 -13.69 24.99 -16.11
CA SER A 267 -15.07 25.40 -16.34
C SER A 267 -15.32 25.80 -17.80
N GLU A 268 -14.36 26.51 -18.43
CA GLU A 268 -14.43 26.84 -19.86
C GLU A 268 -14.45 25.59 -20.76
N ASN A 269 -13.65 24.57 -20.44
CA ASN A 269 -13.63 23.30 -21.17
C ASN A 269 -14.98 22.57 -21.05
N VAL A 270 -15.57 22.54 -19.86
CA VAL A 270 -16.90 21.95 -19.62
C VAL A 270 -17.96 22.65 -20.47
N ASP A 271 -17.97 23.99 -20.50
CA ASP A 271 -18.91 24.77 -21.29
C ASP A 271 -18.73 24.54 -22.80
N PHE A 272 -17.48 24.37 -23.24
CA PHE A 272 -17.18 24.00 -24.61
C PHE A 272 -17.71 22.61 -24.98
N TYR A 273 -17.47 21.59 -24.15
CA TYR A 273 -17.96 20.23 -24.40
C TYR A 273 -19.50 20.17 -24.40
N ARG A 274 -20.16 20.82 -23.43
CA ARG A 274 -21.63 20.88 -23.37
C ARG A 274 -22.23 21.49 -24.63
N ARG A 275 -21.72 22.64 -25.07
CA ARG A 275 -22.22 23.30 -26.28
C ARG A 275 -22.09 22.40 -27.52
N SER A 276 -20.94 21.75 -27.67
CA SER A 276 -20.68 20.85 -28.80
C SER A 276 -21.65 19.66 -28.81
N LEU A 277 -21.91 19.06 -27.64
CA LEU A 277 -22.87 17.95 -27.50
C LEU A 277 -24.32 18.39 -27.76
N MET A 278 -24.69 19.59 -27.31
CA MET A 278 -26.01 20.17 -27.60
C MET A 278 -26.22 20.43 -29.10
N GLU A 279 -25.19 20.88 -29.82
CA GLU A 279 -25.22 21.05 -31.27
C GLU A 279 -25.42 19.71 -32.01
N GLU A 280 -24.91 18.61 -31.45
CA GLU A 280 -25.16 17.24 -31.92
C GLU A 280 -26.53 16.68 -31.48
N GLY A 281 -27.32 17.44 -30.72
CA GLY A 281 -28.65 17.06 -30.25
C GLY A 281 -28.66 16.14 -29.03
N ILE A 282 -27.56 16.08 -28.27
CA ILE A 282 -27.41 15.26 -27.06
C ILE A 282 -27.83 16.09 -25.83
N SER A 283 -28.66 15.50 -24.96
CA SER A 283 -29.17 16.13 -23.72
C SER A 283 -28.05 16.36 -22.69
N ASP A 284 -28.08 17.51 -22.00
CA ASP A 284 -27.13 17.88 -20.94
C ASP A 284 -27.53 17.24 -19.60
N GLU A 285 -27.45 15.91 -19.54
CA GLU A 285 -27.69 15.12 -18.32
C GLU A 285 -26.41 14.48 -17.78
N PHE A 286 -25.26 14.95 -18.24
CA PHE A 286 -23.95 14.43 -17.86
C PHE A 286 -23.65 14.70 -16.38
N LYS A 287 -23.06 13.69 -15.74
CA LYS A 287 -22.64 13.75 -14.33
C LYS A 287 -21.18 13.38 -14.22
N PRO A 288 -20.49 13.79 -13.14
CA PRO A 288 -19.20 13.19 -12.78
C PRO A 288 -19.28 11.66 -12.72
N ARG A 289 -18.15 11.00 -12.91
CA ARG A 289 -18.05 9.56 -12.74
C ARG A 289 -18.42 9.16 -11.31
N GLN A 290 -19.14 8.06 -11.19
CA GLN A 290 -19.70 7.60 -9.92
C GLN A 290 -18.62 7.21 -8.89
N ASP A 291 -17.51 6.64 -9.34
CA ASP A 291 -16.36 6.29 -8.49
C ASP A 291 -15.75 7.53 -7.83
N VAL A 292 -15.56 8.62 -8.59
CA VAL A 292 -15.10 9.92 -8.11
C VAL A 292 -16.10 10.55 -7.17
N GLU A 293 -17.38 10.59 -7.53
CA GLU A 293 -18.43 11.14 -6.68
C GLU A 293 -18.46 10.41 -5.32
N ARG A 294 -18.39 9.07 -5.35
CA ARG A 294 -18.33 8.25 -4.14
C ARG A 294 -17.06 8.53 -3.34
N TYR A 295 -15.92 8.65 -4.00
CA TYR A 295 -14.63 8.92 -3.37
C TYR A 295 -14.61 10.28 -2.68
N VAL A 296 -14.95 11.37 -3.37
CA VAL A 296 -14.95 12.74 -2.83
C VAL A 296 -15.96 12.87 -1.70
N ARG A 297 -17.18 12.32 -1.87
CA ARG A 297 -18.20 12.31 -0.81
C ARG A 297 -17.74 11.57 0.44
N ARG A 298 -17.03 10.45 0.28
CA ARG A 298 -16.43 9.71 1.39
C ARG A 298 -15.35 10.57 2.06
N HIS A 299 -14.41 11.10 1.28
CA HIS A 299 -13.29 11.88 1.78
C HIS A 299 -13.75 13.09 2.62
N LYS A 300 -14.73 13.87 2.11
CA LYS A 300 -15.32 15.00 2.84
C LYS A 300 -15.91 14.59 4.20
N LYS A 301 -16.61 13.45 4.27
CA LYS A 301 -17.14 12.91 5.53
C LYS A 301 -16.06 12.43 6.49
N GLU A 302 -14.95 11.90 5.97
CA GLU A 302 -13.83 11.48 6.80
C GLU A 302 -13.17 12.68 7.47
N VAL A 303 -12.99 13.78 6.74
CA VAL A 303 -12.50 15.07 7.29
C VAL A 303 -13.42 15.58 8.40
N GLU A 304 -14.73 15.60 8.16
CA GLU A 304 -15.71 16.03 9.18
C GLU A 304 -15.59 15.23 10.48
N LEU A 305 -15.46 13.90 10.36
CA LEU A 305 -15.32 12.99 11.50
C LEU A 305 -13.96 13.12 12.20
N LEU A 306 -12.87 13.31 11.45
CA LEU A 306 -11.53 13.53 12.01
C LEU A 306 -11.45 14.86 12.76
N ARG A 307 -12.07 15.92 12.23
CA ARG A 307 -12.17 17.22 12.90
C ARG A 307 -12.92 17.09 14.22
N LEU A 308 -14.08 16.42 14.20
CA LEU A 308 -14.86 16.17 15.41
C LEU A 308 -14.07 15.35 16.44
N GLY A 309 -13.42 14.26 16.02
CA GLY A 309 -12.62 13.42 16.91
C GLY A 309 -11.48 14.20 17.55
N SER A 310 -10.81 15.06 16.77
CA SER A 310 -9.68 15.87 17.24
C SER A 310 -10.11 16.98 18.20
N GLU A 311 -11.24 17.64 17.93
CA GLU A 311 -11.86 18.62 18.85
C GLU A 311 -12.22 17.96 20.20
N ILE A 312 -12.81 16.77 20.19
CA ILE A 312 -13.19 16.03 21.41
C ILE A 312 -11.96 15.59 22.22
N MET A 313 -10.88 15.24 21.53
CA MET A 313 -9.65 14.72 22.14
C MET A 313 -8.62 15.80 22.46
N GLU A 314 -8.92 17.08 22.19
CA GLU A 314 -8.00 18.21 22.34
C GLU A 314 -6.68 17.99 21.57
N LEU A 315 -6.79 17.42 20.36
CA LEU A 315 -5.67 17.21 19.45
C LEU A 315 -5.76 18.18 18.27
N ASP A 316 -4.60 18.63 17.79
CA ASP A 316 -4.53 19.41 16.55
C ASP A 316 -4.72 18.48 15.35
N PHE A 317 -5.69 18.82 14.50
CA PHE A 317 -5.89 18.21 13.20
C PHE A 317 -5.81 19.27 12.11
N THR A 318 -4.86 19.09 11.21
CA THR A 318 -4.72 19.87 10.00
C THR A 318 -4.88 18.95 8.81
N GLU A 319 -5.92 19.19 8.01
CA GLU A 319 -6.05 18.52 6.72
C GLU A 319 -4.90 18.97 5.83
N SER A 320 -4.16 18.02 5.26
CA SER A 320 -3.15 18.36 4.26
C SER A 320 -3.84 18.60 2.93
N ASN A 321 -3.44 19.65 2.21
CA ASN A 321 -3.99 19.92 0.89
C ASN A 321 -3.39 18.94 -0.14
N TYR A 322 -4.17 17.93 -0.52
CA TYR A 322 -3.77 16.92 -1.49
C TYR A 322 -4.11 17.29 -2.95
N TRP A 323 -4.92 18.33 -3.15
CA TRP A 323 -5.47 18.75 -4.44
C TRP A 323 -5.16 20.24 -4.72
N SER A 324 -3.88 20.59 -4.80
CA SER A 324 -3.44 21.97 -5.09
C SER A 324 -3.84 22.37 -6.52
N SER A 325 -4.25 23.61 -6.79
CA SER A 325 -4.50 24.07 -8.17
C SER A 325 -3.20 24.32 -8.98
N SER A 326 -2.03 24.29 -8.33
CA SER A 326 -0.72 24.56 -8.94
C SER A 326 -0.14 23.40 -9.76
N GLY A 327 -0.57 22.15 -9.50
CA GLY A 327 0.04 20.94 -10.07
C GLY A 327 -0.51 20.48 -11.43
N GLY A 328 -0.80 21.39 -12.36
CA GLY A 328 -1.33 21.09 -13.70
C GLY A 328 -0.37 20.29 -14.59
N ARG A 329 -0.79 19.89 -15.81
CA ARG A 329 0.06 19.16 -16.78
C ARG A 329 1.38 19.86 -17.11
N GLU A 330 1.41 21.18 -16.98
CA GLU A 330 2.52 22.05 -17.40
C GLU A 330 3.67 22.14 -16.39
N ASP A 331 3.54 21.50 -15.22
CA ASP A 331 4.54 21.63 -14.16
C ASP A 331 5.83 20.84 -14.49
N ILE A 332 6.84 21.58 -14.97
CA ILE A 332 8.15 21.12 -15.52
C ILE A 332 8.94 20.22 -14.56
N ASN A 333 8.61 20.22 -13.27
CA ASN A 333 9.31 19.45 -12.24
C ASN A 333 8.86 17.98 -12.09
N ARG A 334 7.86 17.50 -12.85
CA ARG A 334 7.35 16.11 -12.75
C ARG A 334 8.38 14.99 -13.02
N TYR A 335 9.40 15.30 -13.83
CA TYR A 335 10.45 14.37 -14.26
C TYR A 335 11.88 14.85 -13.95
N ALA A 336 12.04 15.84 -13.06
CA ALA A 336 13.37 16.31 -12.69
C ALA A 336 14.22 15.13 -12.18
N ARG A 337 15.31 14.86 -12.91
CA ARG A 337 16.28 13.78 -12.67
C ARG A 337 16.65 13.68 -11.20
N LEU A 338 16.76 12.44 -10.73
CA LEU A 338 17.29 12.07 -9.41
C LEU A 338 18.48 12.95 -9.01
N PRO A 339 18.38 13.80 -7.98
CA PRO A 339 19.52 14.13 -7.17
C PRO A 339 19.69 13.00 -6.15
N TYR A 340 20.80 12.28 -6.28
CA TYR A 340 21.28 11.34 -5.29
C TYR A 340 21.38 12.02 -3.91
N SER A 341 21.09 11.23 -2.88
CA SER A 341 21.29 11.48 -1.44
C SER A 341 20.30 12.43 -0.75
N VAL A 342 19.66 11.93 0.32
CA VAL A 342 19.59 12.49 1.71
C VAL A 342 18.61 11.64 2.56
N PRO A 343 18.82 11.47 3.89
CA PRO A 343 18.26 10.40 4.71
C PRO A 343 16.80 10.58 5.13
N MET A 344 16.16 9.46 5.51
CA MET A 344 14.84 9.42 6.16
C MET A 344 14.77 10.35 7.38
N LEU A 345 13.75 11.20 7.43
CA LEU A 345 13.32 11.88 8.64
C LEU A 345 11.81 11.70 8.84
N ARG A 346 11.51 11.04 9.96
CA ARG A 346 10.21 11.01 10.65
C ARG A 346 9.79 12.44 10.98
N HIS A 347 8.47 12.67 11.06
CA HIS A 347 7.72 13.55 11.99
C HIS A 347 6.53 14.21 11.27
N ILE A 348 5.32 13.74 11.56
CA ILE A 348 4.09 14.57 11.57
C ILE A 348 3.22 14.04 12.71
N ILE A 349 3.53 14.43 13.95
CA ILE A 349 2.58 14.86 15.00
C ILE A 349 3.41 15.75 15.94
N ALA A 350 3.29 17.07 15.81
CA ALA A 350 3.92 18.00 16.76
C ALA A 350 2.98 18.18 17.94
N GLY A 351 3.22 17.43 19.02
CA GLY A 351 2.68 17.78 20.34
C GLY A 351 3.44 19.00 20.87
N HIS A 352 2.80 20.16 20.88
CA HIS A 352 3.28 21.30 21.65
C HIS A 352 2.83 21.15 23.10
N ARG A 353 3.78 20.87 24.00
CA ARG A 353 3.72 21.31 25.40
C ARG A 353 5.06 21.92 25.76
N ASN A 354 5.06 23.21 26.10
CA ASN A 354 5.89 23.80 27.14
C ASN A 354 5.49 25.27 27.33
N GLY A 355 5.18 25.63 28.59
CA GLY A 355 5.17 27.01 29.09
C GLY A 355 3.81 27.67 29.13
#